data_AF-F0UI59-F1
#
_entry.id   AF-F0UI59-F1
#
_cell.length_a   1.000
_cell.length_b   1.000
_cell.length_c   1.000
_cell.angle_alpha   90.00
_cell.angle_beta   90.00
_cell.angle_gamma   90.00
#
_symmetry.space_group_name_H-M   'P 1'
#
loop_
_entity.id
_entity.type
_entity.pdbx_description
1 polymer ?
#
loop_
_entity_poly.entity_id
_entity_poly.type
_entity_poly.pdbx_seq_one_letter_code
_entity_poly.pdbx_strand_id
1 'polypeptide(L)' 'MTGHPANLPKFSDLPLNKGDPLFPARGLYGKDDQLGFLNRQTDAMAAEAAKEIKTGEG' A
#
# COMPACT_ATOMS: atom_id res chain seq x y z
N MET A 1 -11.03 11.86 -2.29
CA MET A 1 -11.33 10.77 -1.33
C MET A 1 -9.98 10.25 -0.82
N THR A 2 -9.55 10.69 0.37
CA THR A 2 -8.26 10.32 0.95
C THR A 2 -8.41 8.95 1.60
N GLY A 3 -8.13 7.88 0.85
CA GLY A 3 -8.27 6.48 1.29
C GLY A 3 -7.19 6.02 2.29
N HIS A 4 -6.67 6.91 3.14
CA HIS A 4 -5.78 6.51 4.23
C HIS A 4 -6.63 6.11 5.44
N PRO A 5 -6.88 4.82 5.71
CA PRO A 5 -7.46 4.46 6.99
C PRO A 5 -6.47 4.89 8.08
N ALA A 6 -6.90 5.82 8.93
CA ALA A 6 -6.10 6.33 10.05
C ALA A 6 -5.67 5.24 11.04
N ASN A 7 -6.23 4.03 10.90
CA ASN A 7 -5.87 2.83 11.64
C ASN A 7 -5.86 1.65 10.66
N LEU A 8 -4.67 1.15 10.32
CA LEU A 8 -4.56 -0.12 9.61
C LEU A 8 -4.81 -1.27 10.61
N PRO A 9 -5.53 -2.32 10.21
CA PRO A 9 -5.65 -3.53 11.03
C PRO A 9 -4.27 -4.16 11.25
N LYS A 10 -4.12 -4.96 12.32
CA LYS A 10 -2.88 -5.73 12.49
C LYS A 10 -2.80 -6.77 11.37
N PHE A 11 -1.59 -7.18 11.03
CA PHE A 11 -1.38 -8.23 10.04
C PHE A 11 -2.16 -9.52 10.39
N SER A 12 -2.19 -9.88 11.68
CA SER A 12 -2.93 -11.05 12.17
C SER A 12 -4.45 -10.94 12.05
N ASP A 13 -4.99 -9.74 11.81
CA ASP A 13 -6.42 -9.52 11.62
C ASP A 13 -6.83 -9.66 10.13
N LEU A 14 -5.86 -9.84 9.23
CA LEU A 14 -6.12 -9.96 7.79
C LEU A 14 -6.62 -11.37 7.41
N PRO A 15 -7.50 -11.46 6.40
CA PRO A 15 -8.03 -12.75 5.95
C PRO A 15 -6.92 -13.62 5.35
N LEU A 16 -6.72 -14.81 5.93
CA LEU A 16 -5.84 -15.85 5.43
C LEU A 16 -6.67 -16.87 4.64
N ASN A 17 -6.56 -16.87 3.31
CA ASN A 17 -7.27 -17.84 2.49
C ASN A 17 -6.39 -19.06 2.20
N LYS A 18 -7.03 -20.22 2.04
CA LYS A 18 -6.34 -21.44 1.63
C LYS A 18 -5.70 -21.23 0.25
N GLY A 19 -4.40 -21.48 0.16
CA GLY A 19 -3.63 -21.34 -1.09
C GLY A 19 -3.02 -19.95 -1.32
N ASP A 20 -3.20 -19.01 -0.39
CA ASP A 20 -2.41 -17.77 -0.41
C ASP A 20 -0.91 -18.07 -0.20
N PRO A 21 -0.01 -17.26 -0.80
CA PRO A 21 1.42 -17.33 -0.51
C PRO A 21 1.70 -17.00 0.95
N LEU A 22 2.91 -17.31 1.43
CA LEU A 22 3.31 -16.91 2.78
C LEU A 22 3.21 -15.39 2.95
N PHE A 23 2.64 -14.99 4.09
CA PHE A 23 2.41 -13.60 4.51
C PHE A 23 1.53 -12.79 3.54
N PRO A 24 0.31 -13.25 3.21
CA PRO A 24 -0.57 -12.50 2.32
C PRO A 24 -1.15 -11.29 3.07
N ALA A 25 -1.08 -10.12 2.44
CA ALA A 25 -1.73 -8.90 2.92
C ALA A 25 -3.03 -8.59 2.14
N ARG A 26 -3.68 -9.63 1.61
CA ARG A 26 -4.89 -9.50 0.78
C ARG A 26 -6.07 -9.07 1.66
N GLY A 27 -6.98 -8.25 1.11
CA GLY A 27 -8.14 -7.75 1.85
C GLY A 27 -7.85 -6.52 2.73
N LEU A 28 -6.59 -6.09 2.87
CA LEU A 28 -6.23 -4.87 3.61
C LEU A 28 -6.96 -3.62 3.10
N TYR A 29 -7.15 -3.51 1.78
CA TYR A 29 -7.82 -2.37 1.14
C TYR A 29 -9.19 -2.76 0.56
N GLY A 30 -9.75 -3.90 0.95
CA GLY A 30 -10.99 -4.45 0.41
C GLY A 30 -10.77 -5.67 -0.49
N LYS A 31 -11.87 -6.39 -0.76
CA LYS A 31 -11.86 -7.66 -1.52
C LYS A 31 -11.51 -7.47 -2.99
N ASP A 32 -11.97 -6.38 -3.58
CA ASP A 32 -11.84 -6.07 -5.00
C ASP A 32 -10.68 -5.10 -5.29
N ASP A 33 -9.82 -4.85 -4.31
CA ASP A 33 -8.63 -4.02 -4.49
C ASP A 33 -7.65 -4.63 -5.51
N GLN A 34 -7.16 -3.78 -6.40
CA GLN A 34 -6.18 -4.11 -7.44
C GLN A 34 -4.87 -3.32 -7.31
N LEU A 35 -4.81 -2.35 -6.40
CA LEU A 35 -3.69 -1.44 -6.24
C LEU A 35 -2.72 -1.89 -5.15
N GLY A 36 -3.21 -2.60 -4.14
CA GLY A 36 -2.40 -3.08 -3.02
C GLY A 36 -1.70 -1.93 -2.31
N PHE A 37 -0.38 -2.02 -2.16
CA PHE A 37 0.41 -1.00 -1.46
C PHE A 37 0.30 0.40 -2.08
N LEU A 38 -0.02 0.52 -3.37
CA LEU A 38 -0.15 1.82 -4.04
C LEU A 38 -1.23 2.70 -3.41
N ASN A 39 -2.22 2.12 -2.73
CA ASN A 39 -3.22 2.85 -1.95
C ASN A 39 -2.60 3.74 -0.85
N ARG A 40 -1.35 3.51 -0.46
CA ARG A 40 -0.61 4.32 0.52
C ARG A 40 0.17 5.48 -0.08
N GLN A 41 0.34 5.52 -1.41
CA GLN A 41 1.04 6.64 -2.03
C GLN A 41 0.15 7.88 -2.02
N THR A 42 0.76 9.03 -1.75
CA THR A 42 0.11 10.35 -1.78
C THR A 42 0.92 11.30 -2.64
N ASP A 43 0.29 12.33 -3.18
CA ASP A 43 0.98 13.39 -3.91
C ASP A 43 2.07 14.06 -3.06
N ALA A 44 1.85 14.20 -1.75
CA ALA A 44 2.86 14.74 -0.84
C ALA A 44 4.10 13.83 -0.75
N MET A 45 3.91 12.51 -0.62
CA MET A 45 5.03 11.56 -0.64
C MET A 45 5.77 11.59 -1.98
N ALA A 46 5.05 11.69 -3.10
CA ALA A 46 5.65 11.80 -4.43
C ALA A 46 6.47 13.09 -4.58
N ALA A 47 5.95 14.22 -4.09
CA ALA A 47 6.65 15.50 -4.09
C ALA A 47 7.93 15.49 -3.24
N GLU A 48 7.92 14.81 -2.09
CA GLU A 48 9.13 14.63 -1.28
C GLU A 48 10.15 13.73 -1.96
N ALA A 49 9.71 12.57 -2.50
CA ALA A 49 10.59 11.64 -3.20
C ALA A 49 11.26 12.29 -4.43
N ALA A 50 10.54 13.18 -5.14
CA ALA A 50 11.10 13.92 -6.27
C ALA A 50 12.32 14.77 -5.88
N LYS A 51 12.40 15.27 -4.64
CA LYS A 51 13.56 16.04 -4.15
C LYS A 51 14.82 15.18 -3.98
N GLU A 52 14.67 13.86 -3.89
CA GLU A 52 15.81 12.94 -3.76
C GLU A 52 16.51 12.69 -5.11
N ILE A 53 15.84 13.00 -6.22
CA ILE A 53 16.39 12.88 -7.57
C ILE A 53 17.38 14.03 -7.79
N LYS A 54 18.69 13.74 -7.69
CA LYS A 54 19.76 14.75 -7.78
C LYS A 54 20.56 14.71 -9.08
N THR A 55 20.77 13.53 -9.65
CA THR A 55 21.70 13.34 -10.79
C THR A 55 20.99 13.18 -12.12
N GLY A 56 19.70 12.80 -12.12
CA GLY A 56 18.88 12.69 -13.33
C GLY A 56 19.35 11.62 -14.32
N GLU A 57 20.08 10.60 -13.86
CA GLU A 57 20.52 9.48 -14.70
C GLU A 57 19.31 8.65 -15.16
N GLY A 58 19.19 8.49 -16.48
CA GLY A 58 18.15 7.72 -17.17
C GLY A 58 18.66 7.22 -18.51
#